data_AF-A0A384DFJ2-F1
#
_entry.id   AF-A0A384DFJ2-F1
#
_cell.length_a   1.000
_cell.length_b   1.000
_cell.length_c   1.000
_cell.angle_alpha   90.00
_cell.angle_beta   90.00
_cell.angle_gamma   90.00
#
_symmetry.space_group_name_H-M   'P 1'
#
loop_
_entity.id
_entity.type
_entity.pdbx_description
1 polymer ?
#
loop_
_entity_poly.entity_id
_entity_poly.type
_entity_poly.pdbx_seq_one_letter_code
_entity_poly.pdbx_strand_id
1 'polypeptide(L)'
;MTARGTPSRFLASVLHNGLGRYVQQLQRLSFSLSRDAPSSRGAREFVEREVADFARRNPGVVIYVNSRPCCVPRVVAEYLNGAVREESIHCKSVEEIATLVQKLADQSGLEVIRIRKPFHTDSPSIQGQWHPFTNKPTTLGGLRPREVQDAALAPTQDTGLKQSAAAQQSPLPGQPDPESISFDALVCLPEDRPRRGGRTRG
;
A
#
# COMPACT_ATOMS: atom_id res chain seq x y z
N MET A 1 21.50 -8.15 18.16
CA MET A 1 20.81 -6.85 17.96
C MET A 1 19.47 -6.88 18.70
N THR A 2 19.11 -5.85 19.45
CA THR A 2 17.86 -5.82 20.23
C THR A 2 16.78 -4.98 19.54
N ALA A 3 15.51 -5.30 19.76
CA ALA A 3 14.36 -4.64 19.13
C ALA A 3 14.23 -3.13 19.41
N ARG A 4 14.87 -2.61 20.45
CA ARG A 4 14.90 -1.18 20.82
C ARG A 4 16.01 -0.40 20.12
N GLY A 5 17.09 -1.08 19.70
CA GLY A 5 18.23 -0.47 19.03
C GLY A 5 18.16 -0.52 17.51
N THR A 6 17.16 -1.18 16.93
CA THR A 6 16.96 -1.28 15.48
C THR A 6 15.62 -0.70 15.05
N PRO A 7 15.53 -0.13 13.84
CA PRO A 7 14.27 0.35 13.30
C PRO A 7 13.26 -0.79 13.13
N SER A 8 11.98 -0.43 13.02
CA SER A 8 10.90 -1.37 12.80
C SER A 8 9.84 -0.75 11.91
N ARG A 9 9.11 -1.60 11.17
CA ARG A 9 7.99 -1.19 10.33
C ARG A 9 6.76 -2.05 10.57
N PHE A 10 5.62 -1.59 10.07
CA PHE A 10 4.42 -2.42 9.96
C PHE A 10 4.49 -3.27 8.68
N LEU A 11 3.71 -4.34 8.65
CA LEU A 11 3.50 -5.14 7.45
C LEU A 11 2.70 -4.29 6.45
N ALA A 12 3.18 -4.22 5.21
CA ALA A 12 2.51 -3.54 4.11
C ALA A 12 2.95 -4.19 2.79
N SER A 13 2.19 -3.94 1.73
CA SER A 13 2.52 -4.33 0.35
C SER A 13 2.93 -3.11 -0.48
N VAL A 14 3.71 -3.32 -1.54
CA VAL A 14 4.02 -2.27 -2.51
C VAL A 14 2.86 -2.17 -3.49
N LEU A 15 2.24 -0.99 -3.61
CA LEU A 15 1.11 -0.72 -4.53
C LEU A 15 -0.03 -1.76 -4.43
N HIS A 16 -0.32 -2.26 -3.23
CA HIS A 16 -1.36 -3.28 -2.98
C HIS A 16 -1.25 -4.51 -3.90
N ASN A 17 -0.01 -4.95 -4.15
CA ASN A 17 0.28 -6.14 -4.95
C ASN A 17 -0.54 -7.34 -4.44
N GLY A 18 -1.22 -8.04 -5.36
CA GLY A 18 -2.09 -9.18 -5.05
C GLY A 18 -3.58 -8.89 -4.92
N LEU A 19 -4.03 -7.62 -4.83
CA LEU A 19 -5.46 -7.30 -4.85
C LEU A 19 -6.07 -7.42 -6.26
N GLY A 20 -5.40 -6.86 -7.27
CA GLY A 20 -5.84 -6.94 -8.66
C GLY A 20 -5.05 -7.97 -9.47
N ARG A 21 -3.76 -7.73 -9.62
CA ARG A 21 -2.81 -8.68 -10.24
C ARG A 21 -1.53 -8.73 -9.43
N TYR A 22 -0.79 -9.82 -9.58
CA TYR A 22 0.58 -9.91 -9.08
C TYR A 22 1.55 -9.25 -10.06
N VAL A 23 2.46 -8.42 -9.53
CA VAL A 23 3.61 -7.86 -10.25
C VAL A 23 4.88 -8.23 -9.49
N GLN A 24 5.84 -8.82 -10.20
CA GLN A 24 7.17 -9.13 -9.66
C GLN A 24 7.91 -7.82 -9.35
N GLN A 25 8.44 -7.69 -8.13
CA GLN A 25 9.01 -6.42 -7.65
C GLN A 25 10.49 -6.27 -8.01
N LEU A 26 11.20 -7.37 -8.24
CA LEU A 26 12.58 -7.34 -8.71
C LEU A 26 12.59 -6.83 -10.17
N GLN A 27 13.35 -5.77 -10.42
CA GLN A 27 13.47 -5.15 -11.75
C GLN A 27 14.77 -5.56 -12.45
N ARG A 28 15.89 -5.50 -11.72
CA ARG A 28 17.22 -5.71 -12.28
C ARG A 28 18.11 -6.53 -11.37
N LEU A 29 18.87 -7.43 -11.96
CA LEU A 29 20.00 -8.09 -11.32
C LEU A 29 21.29 -7.73 -12.05
N SER A 30 22.27 -7.23 -11.32
CA SER A 30 23.60 -6.93 -11.84
C SER A 30 24.63 -7.80 -11.14
N PHE A 31 25.21 -8.74 -11.88
CA PHE A 31 26.28 -9.60 -11.42
C PHE A 31 27.63 -8.97 -11.70
N SER A 32 28.49 -8.92 -10.69
CA SER A 32 29.91 -8.62 -10.86
C SER A 32 30.72 -9.85 -10.50
N LEU A 33 31.43 -10.40 -11.49
CA LEU A 33 32.24 -11.61 -11.34
C LEU A 33 33.58 -11.43 -12.03
N SER A 34 34.58 -12.18 -11.55
CA SER A 34 35.91 -12.25 -12.15
C SER A 34 36.03 -13.49 -13.02
N ARG A 35 36.78 -13.38 -14.12
CA ARG A 35 37.10 -14.50 -15.00
C ARG A 35 38.04 -15.50 -14.31
N ASP A 36 39.05 -15.00 -13.60
CA ASP A 36 40.21 -15.81 -13.18
C ASP A 36 40.19 -16.14 -11.68
N ALA A 37 39.48 -15.37 -10.86
CA ALA A 37 39.50 -15.57 -9.41
C ALA A 37 38.81 -16.88 -8.99
N PRO A 38 39.36 -17.62 -8.01
CA PRO A 38 38.71 -18.82 -7.47
C PRO A 38 37.45 -18.49 -6.68
N SER A 39 37.39 -17.30 -6.07
CA SER A 39 36.24 -16.83 -5.29
C SER A 39 34.97 -16.64 -6.12
N SER A 40 35.09 -16.48 -7.45
CA SER A 40 33.98 -16.37 -8.39
C SER A 40 33.65 -17.66 -9.12
N ARG A 41 34.24 -18.81 -8.72
CA ARG A 41 34.00 -20.10 -9.41
C ARG A 41 32.52 -20.45 -9.51
N GLY A 42 31.79 -20.45 -8.39
CA GLY A 42 30.35 -20.76 -8.38
C GLY A 42 29.52 -19.73 -9.15
N ALA A 43 29.91 -18.46 -9.11
CA ALA A 43 29.22 -17.41 -9.88
C ALA A 43 29.38 -17.59 -11.40
N ARG A 44 30.56 -18.05 -11.87
CA ARG A 44 30.80 -18.36 -13.29
C ARG A 44 29.95 -19.54 -13.74
N GLU A 45 29.98 -20.63 -12.97
CA GLU A 45 29.22 -21.84 -13.28
C GLU A 45 27.70 -21.58 -13.26
N PHE A 46 27.22 -20.74 -12.34
CA PHE A 46 25.83 -20.26 -12.34
C PHE A 46 25.46 -19.48 -13.61
N VAL A 47 26.35 -18.60 -14.09
CA VAL A 47 26.13 -17.84 -15.33
C VAL A 47 26.17 -18.75 -16.56
N GLU A 48 26.96 -19.81 -16.55
CA GLU A 48 27.04 -20.74 -17.68
C GLU A 48 25.81 -21.65 -17.78
N ARG A 49 25.24 -22.08 -16.66
CA ARG A 49 24.18 -23.11 -16.62
C ARG A 49 22.79 -22.58 -16.27
N GLU A 50 22.68 -21.77 -15.22
CA GLU A 50 21.40 -21.50 -14.55
C GLU A 50 20.79 -20.14 -14.91
N VAL A 51 21.63 -19.12 -15.22
CA VAL A 51 21.14 -17.75 -15.41
C VAL A 51 20.18 -17.62 -16.59
N ALA A 52 20.39 -18.38 -17.66
CA ALA A 52 19.54 -18.36 -18.85
C ALA A 52 18.15 -18.93 -18.54
N ASP A 53 18.08 -20.01 -17.78
CA ASP A 53 16.81 -20.62 -17.37
C ASP A 53 16.08 -19.76 -16.34
N PHE A 54 16.82 -19.10 -15.44
CA PHE A 54 16.24 -18.10 -14.55
C PHE A 54 15.64 -16.91 -15.32
N ALA A 55 16.32 -16.40 -16.35
CA ALA A 55 15.81 -15.32 -17.20
C ALA A 55 14.55 -15.73 -17.98
N ARG A 56 14.51 -16.98 -18.48
CA ARG A 56 13.31 -17.52 -19.16
C ARG A 56 12.11 -17.62 -18.22
N ARG A 57 12.33 -18.02 -16.97
CA ARG A 57 11.27 -18.09 -15.94
C ARG A 57 10.77 -16.71 -15.52
N ASN A 58 11.63 -15.69 -15.56
CA ASN A 58 11.34 -14.33 -15.09
C ASN A 58 11.54 -13.30 -16.20
N PRO A 59 10.66 -13.24 -17.22
CA PRO A 59 10.83 -12.33 -18.36
C PRO A 59 10.75 -10.84 -17.98
N GLY A 60 10.20 -10.50 -16.81
CA GLY A 60 10.14 -9.13 -16.29
C GLY A 60 11.44 -8.63 -15.66
N VAL A 61 12.43 -9.50 -15.43
CA VAL A 61 13.69 -9.16 -14.75
C VAL A 61 14.81 -9.00 -15.78
N VAL A 62 15.49 -7.86 -15.77
CA VAL A 62 16.65 -7.62 -16.63
C VAL A 62 17.93 -8.04 -15.91
N ILE A 63 18.74 -8.87 -16.55
CA ILE A 63 19.97 -9.42 -15.95
C ILE A 63 21.19 -8.89 -16.69
N TYR A 64 22.12 -8.27 -15.95
CA TYR A 64 23.41 -7.83 -16.44
C TYR A 64 24.51 -8.68 -15.86
N VAL A 65 25.42 -9.13 -16.71
CA VAL A 65 26.63 -9.85 -16.30
C VAL A 65 27.83 -9.00 -16.64
N ASN A 66 28.48 -8.46 -15.61
CA ASN A 66 29.71 -7.71 -15.73
C ASN A 66 30.89 -8.58 -15.31
N SER A 67 31.60 -9.11 -16.31
CA SER A 67 32.87 -9.80 -16.11
C SER A 67 33.98 -8.76 -15.98
N ARG A 68 34.39 -8.49 -14.73
CA ARG A 68 35.47 -7.56 -14.41
C ARG A 68 36.41 -8.16 -13.38
N PRO A 69 37.71 -7.79 -13.39
CA PRO A 69 38.62 -8.21 -12.32
C PRO A 69 38.08 -7.78 -10.95
N CYS A 70 37.70 -8.74 -10.12
CA CYS A 70 37.21 -8.48 -8.76
C CYS A 70 37.58 -9.63 -7.82
N CYS A 71 37.95 -9.31 -6.58
CA CYS A 71 38.28 -10.31 -5.56
C CYS A 71 37.03 -10.92 -4.91
N VAL A 72 35.95 -10.13 -4.79
CA VAL A 72 34.70 -10.52 -4.12
C VAL A 72 33.56 -10.35 -5.13
N PRO A 73 33.00 -11.44 -5.68
CA PRO A 73 31.86 -11.34 -6.58
C PRO A 73 30.60 -10.94 -5.81
N ARG A 74 29.72 -10.19 -6.47
CA ARG A 74 28.53 -9.59 -5.88
C ARG A 74 27.35 -9.62 -6.84
N VAL A 75 26.16 -9.61 -6.27
CA VAL A 75 24.90 -9.41 -6.99
C VAL A 75 24.20 -8.18 -6.42
N VAL A 76 23.77 -7.29 -7.30
CA VAL A 76 22.98 -6.10 -6.96
C VAL A 76 21.58 -6.30 -7.50
N ALA A 77 20.60 -6.31 -6.60
CA ALA A 77 19.18 -6.41 -6.91
C ALA A 77 18.50 -5.06 -6.73
N GLU A 78 17.87 -4.56 -7.80
CA GLU A 78 17.10 -3.32 -7.82
C GLU A 78 15.61 -3.66 -7.90
N TYR A 79 14.81 -3.02 -7.05
CA TYR A 79 13.37 -3.24 -6.96
C TYR A 79 12.59 -2.02 -7.47
N LEU A 80 11.32 -2.23 -7.83
CA LEU A 80 10.43 -1.17 -8.35
C LEU A 80 10.23 0.01 -7.39
N ASN A 81 10.34 -0.21 -6.08
CA ASN A 81 10.26 0.83 -5.06
C ASN A 81 11.56 1.66 -4.92
N GLY A 82 12.57 1.41 -5.75
CA GLY A 82 13.88 2.06 -5.71
C GLY A 82 14.84 1.48 -4.67
N ALA A 83 14.44 0.45 -3.92
CA ALA A 83 15.35 -0.22 -3.00
C ALA A 83 16.44 -0.97 -3.77
N VAL A 84 17.66 -0.92 -3.23
CA VAL A 84 18.82 -1.64 -3.78
C VAL A 84 19.35 -2.58 -2.71
N ARG A 85 19.51 -3.85 -3.06
CA ARG A 85 20.10 -4.88 -2.20
C ARG A 85 21.36 -5.43 -2.84
N GLU A 86 22.47 -5.22 -2.18
CA GLU A 86 23.75 -5.79 -2.57
C GLU A 86 24.07 -6.99 -1.67
N GLU A 87 24.26 -8.15 -2.27
CA GLU A 87 24.68 -9.36 -1.57
C GLU A 87 25.98 -9.91 -2.15
N SER A 88 26.90 -10.36 -1.29
CA SER A 88 28.11 -11.03 -1.72
C SER A 88 27.83 -12.49 -2.06
N ILE A 89 28.42 -12.96 -3.16
CA ILE A 89 28.36 -14.36 -3.60
C ILE A 89 29.75 -15.02 -3.57
N HIS A 90 30.60 -14.53 -2.66
CA HIS A 90 31.98 -14.98 -2.49
C HIS A 90 32.04 -16.44 -2.03
N CYS A 91 32.75 -17.28 -2.78
CA CYS A 91 32.99 -18.69 -2.46
C CYS A 91 31.70 -19.51 -2.20
N LYS A 92 30.57 -19.12 -2.80
CA LYS A 92 29.31 -19.87 -2.73
C LYS A 92 29.22 -20.92 -3.84
N SER A 93 28.49 -22.00 -3.58
CA SER A 93 28.16 -23.00 -4.60
C SER A 93 27.10 -22.47 -5.58
N VAL A 94 26.88 -23.17 -6.69
CA VAL A 94 25.88 -22.80 -7.69
C VAL A 94 24.48 -22.86 -7.09
N GLU A 95 24.19 -23.88 -6.30
CA GLU A 95 22.89 -24.12 -5.66
C GLU A 95 22.59 -23.05 -4.61
N GLU A 96 23.59 -22.64 -3.83
CA GLU A 96 23.47 -21.54 -2.87
C GLU A 96 23.19 -20.21 -3.59
N ILE A 97 23.85 -19.97 -4.73
CA ILE A 97 23.62 -18.78 -5.55
C ILE A 97 22.23 -18.82 -6.18
N ALA A 98 21.79 -19.97 -6.70
CA ALA A 98 20.47 -20.13 -7.29
C ALA A 98 19.36 -19.89 -6.26
N THR A 99 19.50 -20.48 -5.06
CA THR A 99 18.59 -20.26 -3.93
C THR A 99 18.58 -18.78 -3.51
N LEU A 100 19.74 -18.14 -3.50
CA LEU A 100 19.87 -16.74 -3.18
C LEU A 100 19.18 -15.83 -4.20
N VAL A 101 19.41 -16.07 -5.49
CA VAL A 101 18.82 -15.29 -6.59
C VAL A 101 17.30 -15.47 -6.60
N GLN A 102 16.81 -16.70 -6.38
CA GLN A 102 15.37 -16.95 -6.24
C GLN A 102 14.78 -16.19 -5.04
N LYS A 103 15.45 -16.23 -3.87
CA LYS A 103 15.05 -15.44 -2.69
C LYS A 103 14.97 -13.94 -3.01
N LEU A 104 15.91 -13.38 -3.77
CA LEU A 104 15.89 -11.98 -4.18
C LEU A 104 14.73 -11.69 -5.15
N ALA A 105 14.40 -12.62 -6.03
CA ALA A 105 13.27 -12.51 -6.96
C ALA A 105 11.91 -12.52 -6.25
N ASP A 106 11.79 -13.30 -5.18
CA ASP A 106 10.56 -13.46 -4.41
C ASP A 106 10.35 -12.32 -3.39
N GLN A 107 11.38 -11.53 -3.12
CA GLN A 107 11.33 -10.39 -2.20
C GLN A 107 10.66 -9.15 -2.83
N SER A 108 10.11 -8.28 -1.98
CA SER A 108 9.39 -7.07 -2.41
C SER A 108 10.24 -5.79 -2.44
N GLY A 109 11.50 -5.85 -2.03
CA GLY A 109 12.35 -4.66 -1.87
C GLY A 109 12.07 -3.84 -0.59
N LEU A 110 11.11 -4.24 0.25
CA LEU A 110 10.92 -3.61 1.55
C LEU A 110 12.09 -3.89 2.49
N GLU A 111 12.27 -3.00 3.48
CA GLU A 111 13.35 -3.18 4.45
C GLU A 111 13.20 -4.47 5.27
N VAL A 112 14.29 -5.25 5.33
CA VAL A 112 14.41 -6.46 6.15
C VAL A 112 14.75 -6.05 7.58
N ILE A 113 13.74 -5.54 8.26
CA ILE A 113 13.79 -5.09 9.67
C ILE A 113 12.63 -5.72 10.43
N ARG A 114 12.60 -5.52 11.75
CA ARG A 114 11.56 -6.10 12.59
C ARG A 114 10.17 -5.62 12.17
N ILE A 115 9.30 -6.58 11.83
CA ILE A 115 7.89 -6.34 11.56
C ILE A 115 7.15 -6.32 12.90
N ARG A 116 6.37 -5.25 13.15
CA ARG A 116 5.69 -5.05 14.44
C ARG A 116 4.47 -5.95 14.63
N LYS A 117 3.65 -6.11 13.59
CA LYS A 117 2.42 -6.91 13.60
C LYS A 117 2.42 -7.81 12.36
N PRO A 118 2.15 -9.12 12.49
CA PRO A 118 2.14 -10.06 11.36
C PRO A 118 0.87 -9.96 10.51
N PHE A 119 -0.01 -9.00 10.79
CA PHE A 119 -1.22 -8.72 10.04
C PHE A 119 -1.34 -7.23 9.78
N HIS A 120 -2.05 -6.88 8.72
CA HIS A 120 -2.39 -5.51 8.35
C HIS A 120 -3.78 -5.51 7.71
N THR A 121 -4.60 -4.53 8.07
CA THR A 121 -5.92 -4.30 7.50
C THR A 121 -6.19 -2.80 7.51
N ASP A 122 -6.71 -2.27 6.41
CA ASP A 122 -7.17 -0.87 6.32
C ASP A 122 -8.57 -0.70 6.92
N SER A 123 -9.34 -1.78 7.01
CA SER A 123 -10.71 -1.80 7.57
C SER A 123 -10.76 -2.72 8.80
N PRO A 124 -10.41 -2.22 10.01
CA PRO A 124 -10.32 -3.06 11.21
C PRO A 124 -11.66 -3.41 11.86
N SER A 125 -12.73 -2.64 11.63
CA SER A 125 -14.09 -2.92 12.12
C SER A 125 -15.12 -2.83 11.02
N ILE A 126 -16.14 -3.68 11.07
CA ILE A 126 -17.23 -3.76 10.08
C ILE A 126 -18.53 -3.16 10.63
N GLN A 127 -18.83 -3.35 11.92
CA GLN A 127 -20.09 -2.92 12.56
C GLN A 127 -19.95 -1.61 13.34
N GLY A 128 -18.84 -0.89 13.16
CA GLY A 128 -18.48 0.26 13.97
C GLY A 128 -17.43 -0.09 15.02
N GLN A 129 -16.49 0.82 15.26
CA GLN A 129 -15.49 0.64 16.30
C GLN A 129 -16.14 0.80 17.67
N TRP A 130 -15.80 -0.06 18.62
CA TRP A 130 -16.28 0.09 20.00
C TRP A 130 -15.90 1.47 20.54
N HIS A 131 -16.88 2.15 21.10
CA HIS A 131 -16.71 3.36 21.89
C HIS A 131 -17.44 3.21 23.24
N PRO A 132 -17.09 4.02 24.27
CA PRO A 132 -17.66 3.87 25.61
C PRO A 132 -19.20 3.91 25.72
N PHE A 133 -19.87 4.52 24.73
CA PHE A 133 -21.33 4.64 24.67
C PHE A 133 -22.04 3.57 23.85
N THR A 134 -21.32 2.62 23.23
CA THR A 134 -21.90 1.59 22.33
C THR A 134 -23.02 0.80 22.99
N ASN A 135 -22.80 0.36 24.23
CA ASN A 135 -23.75 -0.46 24.99
C ASN A 135 -24.40 0.33 26.14
N LYS A 136 -24.57 1.65 25.98
CA LYS A 136 -25.24 2.51 26.98
C LYS A 136 -26.59 2.98 26.43
N PRO A 137 -27.70 2.80 27.17
CA PRO A 137 -28.98 3.34 26.77
C PRO A 137 -28.92 4.87 26.81
N THR A 138 -29.64 5.51 25.88
CA THR A 138 -29.77 6.98 25.88
C THR A 138 -30.88 7.37 26.84
N THR A 139 -30.61 8.34 27.72
CA THR A 139 -31.62 8.89 28.64
C THR A 139 -32.63 9.75 27.88
N LEU A 140 -33.88 9.79 28.35
CA LEU A 140 -34.90 10.66 27.74
C LEU A 140 -34.43 12.13 27.82
N GLY A 141 -34.42 12.82 26.68
CA GLY A 141 -33.91 14.19 26.58
C GLY A 141 -32.40 14.33 26.72
N GLY A 142 -31.63 13.22 26.69
CA GLY A 142 -30.17 13.26 26.74
C GLY A 142 -29.58 13.81 28.04
N LEU A 143 -30.36 13.81 29.12
CA LEU A 143 -29.94 14.42 30.39
C LEU A 143 -28.78 13.67 31.02
N ARG A 144 -27.89 14.46 31.62
CA ARG A 144 -26.85 13.95 32.49
C ARG A 144 -27.42 13.54 33.84
N PRO A 145 -26.74 12.66 34.58
CA PRO A 145 -27.15 12.33 35.94
C PRO A 145 -27.27 13.60 36.80
N ARG A 146 -28.42 13.76 37.48
CA ARG A 146 -28.76 14.92 38.35
C ARG A 146 -28.99 16.24 37.62
N GLU A 147 -29.21 16.22 36.32
CA GLU A 147 -29.62 17.40 35.55
C GLU A 147 -31.14 17.58 35.64
N VAL A 148 -31.57 18.75 36.09
CA VAL A 148 -32.99 19.11 36.14
C VAL A 148 -33.36 19.65 34.76
N GLN A 149 -34.27 18.98 34.04
CA GLN A 149 -34.92 19.56 32.86
C GLN A 149 -35.60 20.85 33.29
N ASP A 150 -35.44 21.91 32.50
CA ASP A 150 -36.02 23.23 32.76
C ASP A 150 -37.37 23.08 33.44
N ALA A 151 -37.46 23.61 34.67
CA ALA A 151 -38.70 23.67 35.42
C ALA A 151 -39.73 24.33 34.51
N ALA A 152 -40.57 23.52 33.86
CA ALA A 152 -41.56 24.02 32.93
C ALA A 152 -42.38 25.07 33.66
N LEU A 153 -42.32 26.30 33.14
CA LEU A 153 -43.40 27.26 33.11
C LEU A 153 -44.39 27.12 34.28
N ALA A 154 -44.16 27.89 35.35
CA ALA A 154 -45.23 28.17 36.29
C ALA A 154 -46.48 28.62 35.51
N PRO A 155 -47.68 28.07 35.76
CA PRO A 155 -48.89 28.62 35.17
C PRO A 155 -49.16 29.94 35.88
N THR A 156 -48.63 31.05 35.35
CA THR A 156 -49.13 32.37 35.70
C THR A 156 -50.54 32.44 35.14
N GLN A 157 -51.53 32.43 36.03
CA GLN A 157 -52.89 32.79 35.68
C GLN A 157 -52.87 34.24 35.23
N ASP A 158 -52.81 34.48 33.93
CA ASP A 158 -53.08 35.80 33.38
C ASP A 158 -54.45 35.81 32.70
N THR A 159 -55.25 36.73 33.22
CA THR A 159 -56.61 37.04 32.79
C THR A 159 -56.53 37.66 31.41
N GLY A 160 -57.50 37.33 30.56
CA GLY A 160 -57.32 37.42 29.12
C GLY A 160 -57.11 38.82 28.55
N LEU A 161 -56.51 38.85 27.37
CA LEU A 161 -56.75 39.85 26.33
C LEU A 161 -56.35 39.25 24.98
N LYS A 162 -57.36 39.04 24.14
CA LYS A 162 -57.19 38.69 22.73
C LYS A 162 -56.53 39.87 22.02
N GLN A 163 -55.39 39.66 21.36
CA GLN A 163 -55.00 40.44 20.19
C GLN A 163 -54.42 39.54 19.12
N SER A 164 -55.09 39.57 17.98
CA SER A 164 -54.70 39.03 16.68
C SER A 164 -53.54 39.81 16.09
N ALA A 165 -52.50 39.15 15.60
CA ALA A 165 -51.65 39.65 14.52
C ALA A 165 -50.84 38.50 13.91
N ALA A 166 -50.93 38.42 12.58
CA ALA A 166 -50.14 37.52 11.73
C ALA A 166 -48.67 37.97 11.65
N ALA A 167 -47.73 37.03 11.65
CA ALA A 167 -46.37 37.15 11.08
C ALA A 167 -45.71 35.75 11.10
N GLN A 168 -45.51 35.12 9.94
CA GLN A 168 -44.22 35.03 9.24
C GLN A 168 -43.15 34.22 9.99
N GLN A 169 -43.02 32.96 9.59
CA GLN A 169 -41.84 32.15 9.87
C GLN A 169 -40.64 32.71 9.11
N SER A 170 -39.63 33.15 9.85
CA SER A 170 -38.27 33.37 9.37
C SER A 170 -37.38 32.24 9.93
N PRO A 171 -36.53 31.58 9.13
CA PRO A 171 -35.63 30.54 9.64
C PRO A 171 -34.31 31.16 10.11
N LEU A 172 -33.74 30.63 11.19
CA LEU A 172 -32.35 30.90 11.62
C LEU A 172 -31.48 29.64 11.46
N PRO A 173 -30.15 29.81 11.31
CA PRO A 173 -29.40 29.14 10.26
C PRO A 173 -28.58 27.96 10.77
N GLY A 174 -28.28 27.05 9.84
CA GLY A 174 -27.06 26.23 9.92
C GLY A 174 -27.22 24.82 10.47
N GLN A 175 -27.90 23.97 9.72
CA GLN A 175 -27.47 22.58 9.52
C GLN A 175 -27.71 22.21 8.05
N PRO A 176 -26.73 21.56 7.37
CA PRO A 176 -26.96 21.04 6.04
C PRO A 176 -27.73 19.72 6.17
N ASP A 177 -29.01 19.75 5.82
CA ASP A 177 -29.78 18.53 5.61
C ASP A 177 -29.56 17.96 4.19
N PRO A 178 -29.75 16.64 4.03
CA PRO A 178 -29.16 15.85 2.96
C PRO A 178 -30.01 15.80 1.69
N GLU A 179 -29.33 15.37 0.62
CA GLU A 179 -29.84 14.84 -0.66
C GLU A 179 -30.05 15.83 -1.82
N SER A 180 -29.11 15.78 -2.77
CA SER A 180 -29.36 15.43 -4.18
C SER A 180 -28.16 15.82 -5.05
N ILE A 181 -27.20 14.90 -5.20
CA ILE A 181 -26.36 14.88 -6.40
C ILE A 181 -26.59 13.53 -7.06
N SER A 182 -27.64 13.50 -7.89
CA SER A 182 -27.65 12.64 -9.05
C SER A 182 -26.58 13.17 -10.00
N PHE A 183 -25.62 12.32 -10.35
CA PHE A 183 -24.84 12.47 -11.57
C PHE A 183 -24.55 11.07 -12.12
N ASP A 184 -25.55 10.52 -12.81
CA ASP A 184 -25.27 9.76 -14.02
C ASP A 184 -24.46 10.68 -14.95
N ALA A 185 -23.16 10.45 -15.01
CA ALA A 185 -22.32 10.81 -16.14
C ALA A 185 -21.41 9.63 -16.45
N LEU A 186 -22.04 8.61 -17.03
CA LEU A 186 -21.41 7.72 -17.98
C LEU A 186 -20.94 8.57 -19.18
N VAL A 187 -19.65 8.91 -19.23
CA VAL A 187 -19.00 9.36 -20.48
C VAL A 187 -17.78 8.49 -20.71
N CYS A 188 -17.92 7.60 -21.69
CA CYS A 188 -16.82 6.95 -22.39
C CYS A 188 -15.81 8.00 -22.88
N LEU A 189 -14.54 7.84 -22.54
CA LEU A 189 -13.44 8.46 -23.28
C LEU A 189 -12.88 7.44 -24.29
N PRO A 190 -12.53 7.88 -25.51
CA PRO A 190 -12.17 7.00 -26.63
C PRO A 190 -10.74 6.45 -26.50
N GLU A 191 -10.55 5.27 -27.08
CA GLU A 191 -9.25 4.65 -27.31
C GLU A 191 -8.31 5.54 -28.15
N ASP A 192 -7.10 5.75 -27.64
CA ASP A 192 -5.97 6.20 -28.44
C ASP A 192 -5.39 5.01 -29.22
N ARG A 193 -5.79 4.90 -30.49
CA ARG A 193 -5.27 3.93 -31.46
C ARG A 193 -3.98 4.47 -32.09
N PRO A 194 -2.86 3.71 -32.12
CA PRO A 194 -1.67 4.15 -32.84
C PRO A 194 -1.89 4.11 -34.36
N ARG A 195 -1.48 5.19 -35.03
CA ARG A 195 -1.59 5.40 -36.48
C ARG A 195 -0.79 4.35 -37.26
N ARG A 196 -1.50 3.58 -38.10
CA ARG A 196 -0.92 2.79 -39.20
C ARG A 196 -0.28 3.74 -40.21
N GLY A 197 1.02 3.59 -40.44
CA GLY A 197 1.73 4.21 -41.55
C GLY A 197 1.18 3.72 -42.90
N GLY A 198 0.66 4.65 -43.69
CA GLY A 198 0.29 4.41 -45.08
C GLY A 198 1.53 4.45 -45.98
N ARG A 199 1.76 3.34 -46.68
CA ARG A 199 2.57 3.27 -47.90
C ARG A 199 2.07 4.29 -48.91
N THR A 200 2.94 5.20 -49.35
CA THR A 200 2.82 5.84 -50.66
C THR A 200 3.51 4.95 -51.69
N ARG A 201 2.74 4.55 -52.71
CA ARG A 201 3.28 4.09 -53.99
C ARG A 201 3.70 5.34 -54.79
N GLY A 202 4.91 5.30 -55.32
CA GLY A 202 5.55 6.24 -56.23
C GLY A 202 6.88 5.63 -56.62
#